data_AF-A0A7S2MYG4-F1
#
_entry.id   AF-A0A7S2MYG4-F1
#
_cell.length_a   1.000
_cell.length_b   1.000
_cell.length_c   1.000
_cell.angle_alpha   90.00
_cell.angle_beta   90.00
_cell.angle_gamma   90.00
#
_symmetry.space_group_name_H-M   'P 1'
#
loop_
_entity.id
_entity.type
_entity.pdbx_description
1 polymer ?
#
loop_
_entity_poly.entity_id
_entity_poly.type
_entity_poly.pdbx_seq_one_letter_code
_entity_poly.pdbx_strand_id
1 'polypeptide(L)'
;AALWLSIVDMVEKYLLIHPWETLAALYNVFFGFLMILMESTAVCKRTPWRNDLYEKVSFLRTTFGRGVLYIFVGVNMSAQYFSWPTFWTGVYVSGVGVIYVLVGYYTQLKMTKLREHLKDEEAVNNMFDEMDKDGSGALDPEEFSELCKTIGVPMKKVELLAVFDVIDTSDLGGRKNRITKDEFLHWWSEWDELAEVV
;
A
#
# COMPACT_ATOMS: atom_id res chain seq x y z
N ALA A 1 17.46 52.87 9.57
CA ALA A 1 16.03 52.50 9.73
C ALA A 1 15.72 51.14 9.06
N ALA A 2 15.96 50.97 7.76
CA ALA A 2 15.61 49.72 7.04
C ALA A 2 16.32 48.45 7.55
N LEU A 3 17.62 48.51 7.84
CA LEU A 3 18.36 47.38 8.41
C LEU A 3 17.86 46.98 9.80
N TRP A 4 17.50 47.97 10.63
CA TRP A 4 16.96 47.72 11.97
C TRP A 4 15.60 47.05 11.92
N LEU A 5 14.70 47.52 11.04
CA LEU A 5 13.40 46.89 10.83
C LEU A 5 13.52 45.48 10.27
N SER A 6 14.48 45.23 9.37
CA SER A 6 14.75 43.87 8.84
C SER A 6 15.27 42.92 9.90
N ILE A 7 16.11 43.39 10.82
CA ILE A 7 16.65 42.58 11.92
C ILE A 7 15.55 42.31 12.95
N VAL A 8 14.73 43.31 13.28
CA VAL A 8 13.61 43.15 14.20
C VAL A 8 12.57 42.18 13.63
N ASP A 9 12.20 42.29 12.34
CA ASP A 9 11.27 41.35 11.67
C ASP A 9 11.86 39.93 11.60
N MET A 10 13.16 39.79 11.34
CA MET A 10 13.83 38.50 11.36
C MET A 10 13.82 37.89 12.77
N VAL A 11 14.11 38.69 13.79
CA VAL A 11 14.16 38.28 15.20
C VAL A 11 12.75 37.98 15.72
N GLU A 12 11.74 38.73 15.31
CA GLU A 12 10.32 38.51 15.65
C GLU A 12 9.81 37.19 15.05
N LYS A 13 10.11 36.90 13.78
CA LYS A 13 9.81 35.61 13.14
C LYS A 13 10.55 34.43 13.79
N TYR A 14 11.75 34.66 14.32
CA TYR A 14 12.57 33.61 14.95
C TYR A 14 12.27 33.40 16.44
N LEU A 15 11.78 34.42 17.16
CA LEU A 15 11.38 34.34 18.56
C LEU A 15 9.91 33.93 18.72
N LEU A 16 9.03 34.31 17.78
CA LEU A 16 7.66 33.83 17.69
C LEU A 16 7.60 32.55 16.87
N ILE A 17 8.39 31.54 17.25
CA ILE A 17 8.15 30.18 16.78
C ILE A 17 6.72 29.85 17.21
N HIS A 18 5.75 29.93 16.31
CA HIS A 18 4.40 29.48 16.57
C HIS A 18 4.51 27.98 16.87
N PRO A 19 4.35 27.55 18.14
CA PRO A 19 4.65 26.18 18.52
C PRO A 19 3.80 25.19 17.73
N TRP A 20 2.58 25.60 17.38
CA TRP A 20 1.67 24.87 16.52
C TRP A 20 2.21 24.66 15.09
N GLU A 21 2.85 25.66 14.50
CA GLU A 21 3.43 25.57 13.15
C GLU A 21 4.62 24.63 13.10
N THR A 22 5.47 24.71 14.12
CA THR A 22 6.62 23.81 14.24
C THR A 22 6.17 22.38 14.50
N LEU A 23 5.16 22.19 15.36
CA LEU A 23 4.56 20.86 15.60
C LEU A 23 3.94 20.29 14.32
N ALA A 24 3.20 21.09 13.56
CA ALA A 24 2.61 20.67 12.29
C ALA A 24 3.68 20.36 11.22
N ALA A 25 4.76 21.14 11.16
CA ALA A 25 5.89 20.85 10.28
C ALA A 25 6.59 19.53 10.66
N LEU A 26 6.84 19.29 11.95
CA LEU A 26 7.40 18.02 12.44
C LEU A 26 6.49 16.83 12.12
N TYR A 27 5.17 17.01 12.27
CA TYR A 27 4.17 16.02 11.89
C TYR A 27 4.24 15.69 10.39
N ASN A 28 4.28 16.70 9.51
CA ASN A 28 4.39 16.49 8.06
C ASN A 28 5.70 15.81 7.66
N VAL A 29 6.82 16.13 8.32
CA VAL A 29 8.11 15.45 8.10
C VAL A 29 8.04 13.99 8.53
N PHE A 30 7.44 13.70 9.69
CA PHE A 30 7.25 12.34 10.17
C PHE A 30 6.41 11.50 9.19
N PHE A 31 5.25 12.02 8.75
CA PHE A 31 4.43 11.31 7.77
C PHE A 31 5.09 11.24 6.39
N GLY A 32 5.83 12.27 5.97
CA GLY A 32 6.62 12.24 4.74
C GLY A 32 7.65 11.11 4.75
N PHE A 33 8.38 10.96 5.86
CA PHE A 33 9.32 9.85 6.04
C PHE A 33 8.59 8.51 6.07
N LEU A 34 7.47 8.41 6.80
CA LEU A 34 6.64 7.20 6.83
C LEU A 34 6.17 6.79 5.43
N MET A 35 5.67 7.73 4.61
CA MET A 35 5.22 7.46 3.24
C MET A 35 6.37 6.95 2.36
N ILE A 36 7.55 7.59 2.42
CA ILE A 36 8.74 7.14 1.69
C ILE A 36 9.11 5.71 2.11
N LEU A 37 9.14 5.45 3.41
CA LEU A 37 9.47 4.13 3.94
C LEU A 37 8.48 3.06 3.46
N MET A 38 7.18 3.40 3.45
CA MET A 38 6.12 2.50 2.99
C MET A 38 6.20 2.18 1.50
N GLU A 39 6.54 3.15 0.65
CA GLU A 39 6.68 2.93 -0.81
C GLU A 39 8.04 2.37 -1.21
N SER A 40 9.06 2.52 -0.37
CA SER A 40 10.42 2.06 -0.69
C SER A 40 10.50 0.53 -0.66
N THR A 41 10.25 -0.09 -1.83
CA THR A 41 10.51 -1.51 -2.04
C THR A 41 12.01 -1.82 -2.15
N ALA A 42 12.90 -0.84 -2.31
CA ALA A 42 14.32 -1.06 -2.56
C ALA A 42 15.21 -0.97 -1.30
N VAL A 43 14.94 -0.04 -0.37
CA VAL A 43 15.87 0.32 0.72
C VAL A 43 15.51 -0.37 2.05
N CYS A 44 14.21 -0.61 2.31
CA CYS A 44 13.74 -1.10 3.62
C CYS A 44 13.19 -2.52 3.63
N LYS A 45 13.51 -3.36 2.63
CA LYS A 45 13.03 -4.76 2.53
C LYS A 45 13.54 -5.70 3.64
N ARG A 46 14.47 -5.25 4.50
CA ARG A 46 15.20 -6.12 5.44
C ARG A 46 15.14 -5.67 6.91
N THR A 47 14.34 -4.65 7.24
CA THR A 47 14.36 -4.07 8.58
C THR A 47 13.22 -4.62 9.45
N PRO A 48 13.50 -5.15 10.66
CA PRO A 48 12.52 -5.84 11.50
C PRO A 48 11.34 -4.94 11.92
N TRP A 49 11.59 -3.64 12.15
CA TRP A 49 10.56 -2.69 12.58
C TRP A 49 9.40 -2.54 11.58
N ARG A 50 9.61 -2.84 10.29
CA ARG A 50 8.54 -2.76 9.28
C ARG A 50 7.51 -3.87 9.45
N ASN A 51 7.96 -5.07 9.81
CA ASN A 51 7.06 -6.18 10.10
C ASN A 51 6.29 -5.89 11.39
N ASP A 52 6.97 -5.38 12.44
CA ASP A 52 6.32 -4.94 13.69
C ASP A 52 5.26 -3.85 13.44
N LEU A 53 5.50 -2.94 12.50
CA LEU A 53 4.55 -1.88 12.13
C LEU A 53 3.31 -2.47 11.45
N TYR A 54 3.49 -3.40 10.51
CA TYR A 54 2.36 -4.05 9.84
C TYR A 54 1.61 -5.03 10.73
N GLU A 55 2.27 -5.61 11.72
CA GLU A 55 1.62 -6.43 12.75
C GLU A 55 0.71 -5.56 13.62
N LYS A 56 1.19 -4.40 14.07
CA LYS A 56 0.40 -3.46 14.88
C LYS A 56 -0.68 -2.73 14.08
N VAL A 57 -0.43 -2.47 12.80
CA VAL A 57 -1.30 -1.68 11.94
C VAL A 57 -1.51 -2.43 10.62
N SER A 58 -2.28 -3.52 10.68
CA SER A 58 -2.52 -4.42 9.55
C SER A 58 -3.14 -3.74 8.34
N PHE A 59 -3.92 -2.67 8.53
CA PHE A 59 -4.55 -1.95 7.42
C PHE A 59 -3.52 -1.30 6.47
N LEU A 60 -2.34 -0.89 6.98
CA LEU A 60 -1.28 -0.23 6.22
C LEU A 60 -0.52 -1.17 5.27
N ARG A 61 -0.71 -2.50 5.43
CA ARG A 61 -0.18 -3.50 4.50
C ARG A 61 -0.90 -3.39 3.14
N THR A 62 -2.22 -3.15 3.19
CA THR A 62 -3.04 -3.06 1.98
C THR A 62 -2.75 -1.77 1.19
N THR A 63 -2.83 -1.85 -0.13
CA THR A 63 -2.75 -0.67 -1.03
C THR A 63 -3.90 0.30 -0.77
N PHE A 64 -5.08 -0.21 -0.42
CA PHE A 64 -6.24 0.58 -0.01
C PHE A 64 -5.94 1.41 1.24
N GLY A 65 -5.43 0.78 2.30
CA GLY A 65 -5.12 1.46 3.57
C GLY A 65 -4.05 2.54 3.43
N ARG A 66 -3.04 2.29 2.59
CA ARG A 66 -2.06 3.30 2.18
C ARG A 66 -2.71 4.49 1.49
N GLY A 67 -3.63 4.24 0.56
CA GLY A 67 -4.38 5.29 -0.12
C GLY A 67 -5.20 6.16 0.84
N VAL A 68 -5.88 5.55 1.83
CA VAL A 68 -6.61 6.28 2.88
C VAL A 68 -5.66 7.17 3.70
N LEU A 69 -4.49 6.65 4.07
CA LEU A 69 -3.47 7.44 4.78
C LEU A 69 -3.02 8.65 3.95
N TYR A 70 -2.82 8.49 2.65
CA TYR A 70 -2.35 9.58 1.78
C TYR A 70 -3.43 10.65 1.59
N ILE A 71 -4.70 10.26 1.48
CA ILE A 71 -5.82 11.21 1.49
C ILE A 71 -5.85 11.99 2.79
N PHE A 72 -5.74 11.30 3.93
CA PHE A 72 -5.76 11.95 5.24
C PHE A 72 -4.63 12.97 5.41
N VAL A 73 -3.39 12.57 5.09
CA VAL A 73 -2.21 13.46 5.16
C VAL A 73 -2.33 14.61 4.16
N GLY A 74 -2.72 14.35 2.91
CA GLY A 74 -2.84 15.38 1.88
C GLY A 74 -3.93 16.42 2.18
N VAL A 75 -5.07 16.00 2.73
CA VAL A 75 -6.14 16.90 3.18
C VAL A 75 -5.65 17.74 4.37
N ASN A 76 -4.94 17.11 5.31
CA ASN A 76 -4.37 17.82 6.46
C ASN A 76 -3.33 18.88 6.02
N MET A 77 -2.45 18.55 5.07
CA MET A 77 -1.46 19.49 4.51
C MET A 77 -2.11 20.67 3.78
N SER A 78 -3.20 20.43 3.05
CA SER A 78 -3.90 21.51 2.34
C SER A 78 -4.72 22.42 3.27
N ALA A 79 -5.09 21.92 4.45
CA ALA A 79 -5.88 22.66 5.45
C ALA A 79 -5.05 23.44 6.49
N GLN A 80 -3.85 22.98 6.86
CA GLN A 80 -3.12 23.54 8.01
C GLN A 80 -2.38 24.86 7.73
N TYR A 81 -1.96 25.14 6.48
CA TYR A 81 -1.29 26.38 6.10
C TYR A 81 -1.63 26.76 4.66
N PHE A 82 -2.29 27.90 4.45
CA PHE A 82 -2.58 28.41 3.11
C PHE A 82 -1.33 29.07 2.52
N SER A 83 -0.37 28.24 2.15
CA SER A 83 0.68 28.62 1.20
C SER A 83 0.40 27.90 -0.11
N TRP A 84 0.54 28.59 -1.24
CA TRP A 84 0.29 27.99 -2.55
C TRP A 84 1.07 26.69 -2.78
N PRO A 85 2.35 26.55 -2.37
CA PRO A 85 3.07 25.28 -2.51
C PRO A 85 2.51 24.14 -1.65
N THR A 86 2.18 24.39 -0.37
CA THR A 86 1.66 23.34 0.53
C THR A 86 0.27 22.88 0.12
N PHE A 87 -0.54 23.80 -0.39
CA PHE A 87 -1.86 23.48 -0.92
C PHE A 87 -1.79 22.52 -2.11
N TRP A 88 -1.00 22.88 -3.14
CA TRP A 88 -0.91 22.06 -4.36
C TRP A 88 -0.24 20.70 -4.12
N THR A 89 0.75 20.64 -3.23
CA THR A 89 1.36 19.36 -2.81
C THR A 89 0.36 18.50 -2.04
N GLY A 90 -0.44 19.07 -1.14
CA GLY A 90 -1.51 18.36 -0.44
C GLY A 90 -2.60 17.82 -1.36
N VAL A 91 -3.04 18.62 -2.34
CA VAL A 91 -4.00 18.19 -3.38
C VAL A 91 -3.43 17.04 -4.22
N TYR A 92 -2.15 17.15 -4.63
CA TYR A 92 -1.47 16.08 -5.36
C TYR A 92 -1.42 14.78 -4.56
N VAL A 93 -0.96 14.83 -3.30
CA VAL A 93 -0.87 13.65 -2.42
C VAL A 93 -2.26 13.03 -2.18
N SER A 94 -3.29 13.86 -2.01
CA SER A 94 -4.67 13.39 -1.89
C SER A 94 -5.14 12.67 -3.17
N GLY A 95 -4.82 13.23 -4.35
CA GLY A 95 -5.12 12.61 -5.63
C GLY A 95 -4.43 11.26 -5.83
N VAL A 96 -3.15 11.14 -5.44
CA VAL A 96 -2.43 9.86 -5.42
C VAL A 96 -3.14 8.89 -4.48
N GLY A 97 -3.53 9.33 -3.28
CA GLY A 97 -4.28 8.49 -2.34
C GLY A 97 -5.60 7.97 -2.90
N VAL A 98 -6.36 8.80 -3.62
CA VAL A 98 -7.59 8.37 -4.32
C VAL A 98 -7.28 7.31 -5.38
N ILE A 99 -6.22 7.48 -6.16
CA ILE A 99 -5.80 6.48 -7.16
C ILE A 99 -5.47 5.14 -6.46
N TYR A 100 -4.75 5.18 -5.34
CA TYR A 100 -4.43 3.98 -4.56
C TYR A 100 -5.68 3.26 -4.04
N VAL A 101 -6.65 4.02 -3.51
CA VAL A 101 -7.93 3.47 -3.05
C VAL A 101 -8.70 2.82 -4.20
N LEU A 102 -8.79 3.49 -5.35
CA LEU A 102 -9.47 2.95 -6.52
C LEU A 102 -8.79 1.69 -7.05
N VAL A 103 -7.46 1.69 -7.19
CA VAL A 103 -6.69 0.51 -7.60
C VAL A 103 -6.90 -0.62 -6.62
N GLY A 104 -6.80 -0.36 -5.32
CA GLY A 104 -7.05 -1.36 -4.28
C GLY A 104 -8.45 -1.96 -4.39
N TYR A 105 -9.48 -1.12 -4.55
CA TYR A 105 -10.87 -1.55 -4.71
C TYR A 105 -11.08 -2.40 -5.98
N TYR A 106 -10.59 -1.94 -7.13
CA TYR A 106 -10.69 -2.68 -8.39
C TYR A 106 -9.95 -4.02 -8.34
N THR A 107 -8.77 -4.06 -7.73
CA THR A 107 -8.02 -5.31 -7.52
C THR A 107 -8.82 -6.28 -6.67
N GLN A 108 -9.37 -5.84 -5.54
CA GLN A 108 -10.19 -6.70 -4.66
C GLN A 108 -11.39 -7.29 -5.41
N LEU A 109 -12.11 -6.47 -6.20
CA LEU A 109 -13.22 -6.96 -7.01
C LEU A 109 -12.80 -8.03 -8.03
N LYS A 110 -11.63 -7.89 -8.66
CA LYS A 110 -11.11 -8.90 -9.59
C LYS A 110 -10.71 -10.17 -8.85
N MET A 111 -10.13 -10.07 -7.66
CA MET A 111 -9.80 -11.22 -6.82
C MET A 111 -11.03 -12.00 -6.40
N THR A 112 -12.13 -11.32 -6.04
CA THR A 112 -13.41 -11.99 -5.76
C THR A 112 -13.93 -12.74 -6.99
N LYS A 113 -13.88 -12.13 -8.18
CA LYS A 113 -14.27 -12.81 -9.43
C LYS A 113 -13.38 -14.00 -9.76
N LEU A 114 -12.08 -13.89 -9.52
CA LEU A 114 -11.14 -15.01 -9.72
C LEU A 114 -11.54 -16.20 -8.83
N ARG A 115 -11.85 -15.93 -7.56
CA ARG A 115 -12.31 -16.94 -6.61
C ARG A 115 -13.65 -17.56 -6.98
N GLU A 116 -14.61 -16.79 -7.49
CA GLU A 116 -15.91 -17.33 -7.94
C GLU A 116 -15.77 -18.44 -9.00
N HIS A 117 -14.68 -18.42 -9.78
CA HIS A 117 -14.37 -19.46 -10.76
C HIS A 117 -13.58 -20.64 -10.17
N LEU A 118 -12.99 -20.47 -8.99
CA LEU A 118 -12.16 -21.43 -8.29
C LEU A 118 -12.87 -21.88 -6.99
N LYS A 119 -13.98 -22.61 -7.11
CA LYS A 119 -14.79 -23.02 -5.95
C LYS A 119 -14.34 -24.32 -5.30
N ASP A 120 -13.63 -25.17 -6.04
CA ASP A 120 -13.19 -26.47 -5.56
C ASP A 120 -11.70 -26.42 -5.25
N GLU A 121 -11.31 -26.90 -4.07
CA GLU A 121 -9.90 -26.96 -3.65
C GLU A 121 -9.04 -27.78 -4.62
N GLU A 122 -9.59 -28.86 -5.19
CA GLU A 122 -8.90 -29.66 -6.21
C GLU A 122 -8.69 -28.86 -7.50
N ALA A 123 -9.65 -28.02 -7.90
CA ALA A 123 -9.52 -27.15 -9.08
C ALA A 123 -8.47 -26.05 -8.85
N VAL A 124 -8.41 -25.48 -7.65
CA VAL A 124 -7.38 -24.50 -7.25
C VAL A 124 -6.00 -25.13 -7.32
N ASN A 125 -5.84 -26.33 -6.75
CA ASN A 125 -4.58 -27.07 -6.74
C ASN A 125 -4.12 -27.44 -8.16
N ASN A 126 -5.01 -27.98 -8.98
CA ASN A 126 -4.71 -28.36 -10.36
C ASN A 126 -4.34 -27.14 -11.21
N MET A 127 -5.05 -26.01 -11.05
CA MET A 127 -4.76 -24.77 -11.78
C MET A 127 -3.41 -24.17 -11.36
N PHE A 128 -3.06 -24.27 -10.07
CA PHE A 128 -1.75 -23.84 -9.59
C PHE A 128 -0.63 -24.68 -10.24
N ASP A 129 -0.77 -26.01 -10.19
CA ASP A 129 0.23 -26.94 -10.72
C ASP A 129 0.34 -26.86 -12.26
N GLU A 130 -0.74 -26.50 -12.97
CA GLU A 130 -0.72 -26.28 -14.43
C GLU A 130 0.02 -24.98 -14.80
N MET A 131 -0.05 -23.95 -13.96
CA MET A 131 0.53 -22.64 -14.25
C MET A 131 1.99 -22.52 -13.79
N ASP A 132 2.40 -23.28 -12.77
CA ASP A 132 3.80 -23.40 -12.30
C ASP A 132 4.65 -24.19 -13.34
N LYS A 133 5.00 -23.52 -14.44
CA LYS A 133 5.70 -24.13 -15.58
C LYS A 133 7.16 -24.40 -15.27
N ASP A 134 7.76 -23.60 -14.39
CA ASP A 134 9.14 -23.77 -13.97
C ASP A 134 9.30 -24.79 -12.83
N GLY A 135 8.19 -25.26 -12.27
CA GLY A 135 8.15 -26.24 -11.17
C GLY A 135 8.80 -25.69 -9.91
N SER A 136 8.77 -24.37 -9.72
CA SER A 136 9.39 -23.71 -8.57
C SER A 136 8.59 -23.87 -7.28
N GLY A 137 7.35 -24.35 -7.37
CA GLY A 137 6.40 -24.43 -6.26
C GLY A 137 5.82 -23.07 -5.87
N ALA A 138 6.02 -22.05 -6.71
CA ALA A 138 5.55 -20.69 -6.46
C ALA A 138 5.28 -19.93 -7.76
N LEU A 139 4.15 -19.22 -7.82
CA LEU A 139 3.77 -18.43 -8.99
C LEU A 139 4.48 -17.08 -9.01
N ASP A 140 5.18 -16.80 -10.12
CA ASP A 140 5.69 -15.47 -10.45
C ASP A 140 4.55 -14.54 -10.94
N PRO A 141 4.76 -13.20 -10.97
CA PRO A 141 3.76 -12.26 -11.48
C PRO A 141 3.30 -12.54 -12.91
N GLU A 142 4.20 -13.03 -13.75
CA GLU A 142 3.92 -13.43 -15.12
C GLU A 142 2.99 -14.65 -15.18
N GLU A 143 3.28 -15.71 -14.41
CA GLU A 143 2.48 -16.94 -14.34
C GLU A 143 1.10 -16.67 -13.73
N PHE A 144 1.04 -15.88 -12.66
CA PHE A 144 -0.22 -15.47 -12.06
C PHE A 144 -1.06 -14.59 -13.01
N SER A 145 -0.42 -13.77 -13.85
CA SER A 145 -1.11 -13.01 -14.90
C SER A 145 -1.72 -13.93 -15.96
N GLU A 146 -1.01 -14.99 -16.34
CA GLU A 146 -1.51 -16.01 -17.26
C GLU A 146 -2.70 -16.77 -16.65
N LEU A 147 -2.59 -17.21 -15.40
CA LEU A 147 -3.68 -17.83 -14.64
C LEU A 147 -4.93 -16.95 -14.67
N CYS A 148 -4.78 -15.66 -14.34
CA CYS A 148 -5.87 -14.70 -14.34
C CYS A 148 -6.50 -14.52 -15.74
N LYS A 149 -5.69 -14.59 -16.81
CA LYS A 149 -6.20 -14.53 -18.19
C LYS A 149 -6.95 -15.81 -18.58
N THR A 150 -6.47 -16.98 -18.18
CA THR A 150 -7.11 -18.27 -18.43
C THR A 150 -8.51 -18.32 -17.82
N ILE A 151 -8.67 -17.75 -16.62
CA ILE A 151 -9.97 -17.65 -15.92
C ILE A 151 -10.85 -16.50 -16.46
N GLY A 152 -10.33 -15.65 -17.36
CA GLY A 152 -11.09 -14.56 -17.96
C GLY A 152 -11.11 -13.26 -17.14
N VAL A 153 -10.23 -13.13 -16.15
CA VAL A 153 -10.06 -11.93 -15.30
C VAL A 153 -8.69 -11.29 -15.54
N PRO A 154 -8.44 -10.68 -16.71
CA PRO A 154 -7.12 -10.12 -17.01
C PRO A 154 -6.74 -9.00 -16.03
N MET A 155 -5.56 -9.13 -15.45
CA MET A 155 -4.99 -8.15 -14.52
C MET A 155 -3.82 -7.38 -15.15
N LYS A 156 -3.72 -6.09 -14.82
CA LYS A 156 -2.59 -5.22 -15.18
C LYS A 156 -1.45 -5.40 -14.19
N LYS A 157 -0.22 -5.04 -14.58
CA LYS A 157 0.97 -5.10 -13.71
C LYS A 157 0.78 -4.41 -12.35
N VAL A 158 0.14 -3.24 -12.32
CA VAL A 158 -0.13 -2.52 -11.06
C VAL A 158 -1.10 -3.28 -10.16
N GLU A 159 -2.10 -3.94 -10.75
CA GLU A 159 -3.06 -4.75 -10.02
C GLU A 159 -2.38 -6.02 -9.48
N LEU A 160 -1.55 -6.69 -10.28
CA LEU A 160 -0.76 -7.85 -9.86
C LEU A 160 0.13 -7.52 -8.66
N LEU A 161 0.86 -6.41 -8.70
CA LEU A 161 1.68 -5.99 -7.54
C LEU A 161 0.83 -5.80 -6.28
N ALA A 162 -0.37 -5.24 -6.42
CA ALA A 162 -1.30 -5.08 -5.30
C ALA A 162 -1.86 -6.42 -4.80
N VAL A 163 -2.06 -7.41 -5.67
CA VAL A 163 -2.46 -8.77 -5.29
C VAL A 163 -1.34 -9.46 -4.52
N PHE A 164 -0.11 -9.39 -5.03
CA PHE A 164 1.05 -9.99 -4.38
C PHE A 164 1.26 -9.38 -2.99
N ASP A 165 1.12 -8.06 -2.84
CA ASP A 165 1.16 -7.40 -1.51
C ASP A 165 0.09 -7.91 -0.52
N VAL A 166 -1.00 -8.54 -1.01
CA VAL A 166 -2.10 -9.06 -0.20
C VAL A 166 -1.96 -10.56 0.09
N ILE A 167 -1.41 -11.35 -0.85
CA ILE A 167 -1.28 -12.81 -0.72
C ILE A 167 0.07 -13.22 -0.09
N ASP A 168 1.17 -12.56 -0.48
CA ASP A 168 2.55 -12.77 0.02
C ASP A 168 2.65 -12.24 1.46
N THR A 169 1.98 -12.93 2.38
CA THR A 169 1.77 -12.54 3.78
C THR A 169 2.41 -13.52 4.75
N SER A 170 2.86 -14.68 4.28
CA SER A 170 3.44 -15.70 5.13
C SER A 170 4.97 -15.62 5.07
N ASP A 171 5.61 -15.52 6.23
CA ASP A 171 7.07 -15.58 6.36
C ASP A 171 7.57 -17.04 6.22
N LEU A 172 6.85 -17.90 5.48
CA LEU A 172 7.14 -19.33 5.26
C LEU A 172 8.31 -19.54 4.26
N GLY A 173 9.31 -18.66 4.31
CA GLY A 173 10.60 -18.83 3.62
C GLY A 173 10.66 -18.40 2.15
N GLY A 174 9.61 -17.74 1.64
CA GLY A 174 9.55 -17.27 0.25
C GLY A 174 10.40 -16.03 -0.04
N ARG A 175 10.92 -15.93 -1.28
CA ARG A 175 11.45 -14.68 -1.81
C ARG A 175 10.26 -13.77 -2.14
N LYS A 176 10.16 -12.58 -1.53
CA LYS A 176 9.11 -11.59 -1.88
C LYS A 176 8.97 -11.44 -3.39
N ASN A 177 7.71 -11.36 -3.86
CA ASN A 177 7.30 -11.31 -5.28
C ASN A 177 7.10 -12.70 -5.94
N ARG A 178 6.86 -13.74 -5.14
CA ARG A 178 6.35 -15.04 -5.59
C ARG A 178 5.24 -15.48 -4.63
N ILE A 179 4.21 -16.12 -5.15
CA ILE A 179 3.11 -16.67 -4.34
C ILE A 179 3.32 -18.17 -4.24
N THR A 180 3.67 -18.67 -3.05
CA THR A 180 3.78 -20.11 -2.82
C THR A 180 2.40 -20.78 -2.81
N LYS A 181 2.37 -22.10 -3.04
CA LYS A 181 1.11 -22.87 -3.02
C LYS A 181 0.36 -22.72 -1.69
N ASP A 182 1.07 -22.81 -0.58
CA ASP A 182 0.50 -22.66 0.77
C ASP A 182 -0.10 -21.26 0.98
N GLU A 183 0.58 -20.21 0.51
CA GLU A 183 0.05 -18.83 0.58
C GLU A 183 -1.20 -18.64 -0.26
N PHE A 184 -1.21 -19.22 -1.46
CA PHE A 184 -2.37 -19.14 -2.34
C PHE A 184 -3.58 -19.87 -1.75
N LEU A 185 -3.36 -21.07 -1.22
CA LEU A 185 -4.41 -21.87 -0.57
C LEU A 185 -4.90 -21.22 0.72
N HIS A 186 -4.00 -20.66 1.55
CA HIS A 186 -4.37 -19.92 2.75
C HIS A 186 -5.24 -18.71 2.42
N TRP A 187 -4.82 -17.90 1.43
CA TRP A 187 -5.64 -16.78 0.96
C TRP A 187 -7.02 -17.24 0.43
N TRP A 188 -7.08 -18.39 -0.24
CA TRP A 188 -8.33 -18.94 -0.75
C TRP A 188 -9.26 -19.43 0.37
N SER A 189 -8.73 -20.14 1.37
CA SER A 189 -9.49 -20.76 2.46
C SER A 189 -9.92 -19.80 3.56
N GLU A 190 -9.11 -18.79 3.90
CA GLU A 190 -9.46 -17.75 4.90
C GLU A 190 -10.80 -17.05 4.58
N TRP A 191 -11.16 -17.00 3.30
CA TRP A 191 -12.38 -16.34 2.87
C TRP A 191 -13.62 -17.24 2.87
N ASP A 192 -13.48 -18.56 2.98
CA ASP A 192 -14.63 -19.47 3.23
C ASP A 192 -15.11 -19.28 4.67
N GLU A 193 -14.19 -19.16 5.62
CA GLU A 193 -14.52 -18.89 7.03
C GLU A 193 -15.27 -17.56 7.23
N LEU A 194 -14.91 -16.51 6.47
CA LEU A 194 -15.61 -15.23 6.52
C LEU A 194 -16.99 -15.24 5.82
N ALA A 195 -17.19 -16.13 4.85
CA ALA A 195 -18.46 -16.27 4.13
C ALA A 195 -19.49 -17.09 4.92
N GLU A 196 -19.05 -18.02 5.78
CA GLU A 196 -19.94 -18.78 6.66
C GLU A 196 -20.44 -17.98 7.88
N VAL A 197 -19.76 -16.88 8.22
CA VAL A 197 -20.08 -16.03 9.38
C VAL A 197 -21.10 -14.91 9.03
N VAL A 198 -21.37 -14.67 7.75
CA VAL A 198 -22.30 -13.63 7.24
C VAL A 198 -23.57 -14.25 6.68
#